data_AF-A0A0D5NQR9-F1
#
_entry.id   AF-A0A0D5NQR9-F1
#
_cell.length_a   1.000
_cell.length_b   1.000
_cell.length_c   1.000
_cell.angle_alpha   90.00
_cell.angle_beta   90.00
_cell.angle_gamma   90.00
#
_symmetry.space_group_name_H-M   'P 1'
#
loop_
_entity.id
_entity.type
_entity.pdbx_description
1 polymer ?
#
loop_
_entity_poly.entity_id
_entity_poly.type
_entity_poly.pdbx_seq_one_letter_code
_entity_poly.pdbx_strand_id
1 'polypeptide(L)'
;MEDPVSSDHQLIIDAQSGDFEAFRMIVLHYSNAMLSVAYSVLGDFYEAQDVAQEVFVKCYKSLPTLKDPSRLGSWLYSIAHRTSLDFVKKKKASVHYDETNAPQTDNVNEWLDRHVIQEAVWKALQTLEGKSKSAIVLYYLSDWSMKEIAHFLDLSLSAVESRIRRARETLKVYLADDFESFFRSQRLGRDFEQMVCEQLLKRMGHFYIPVINKKQTTEWFVRHFHLGISIHGNLLLESGHELYLLESETRSPKGMPVLTFSVEDADELWLQLTSGRVDSGPIETHELFGKQFVFYDPDGNKYQVVENK
;
A
#
# COMPACT_ATOMS: atom_id res chain seq x y z
N MET A 1 -0.13 22.41 -20.83
CA MET A 1 -0.35 21.92 -19.46
C MET A 1 -1.31 20.77 -19.60
N GLU A 2 -0.80 19.56 -19.59
CA GLU A 2 -1.60 18.34 -19.70
C GLU A 2 -2.35 18.11 -18.38
N ASP A 3 -3.63 17.75 -18.48
CA ASP A 3 -4.43 17.35 -17.33
C ASP A 3 -3.81 16.07 -16.72
N PRO A 4 -3.54 16.03 -15.40
CA PRO A 4 -2.96 14.86 -14.73
C PRO A 4 -3.82 13.58 -14.86
N VAL A 5 -5.09 13.71 -15.27
CA VAL A 5 -6.07 12.63 -15.43
C VAL A 5 -5.74 11.67 -16.59
N SER A 6 -5.01 12.13 -17.62
CA SER A 6 -4.77 11.28 -18.81
C SER A 6 -3.65 10.25 -18.61
N SER A 7 -2.76 10.44 -17.64
CA SER A 7 -1.67 9.49 -17.33
C SER A 7 -2.11 8.40 -16.35
N ASP A 8 -3.16 8.63 -15.55
CA ASP A 8 -3.61 7.70 -14.51
C ASP A 8 -4.51 6.58 -15.08
N HIS A 9 -5.25 6.85 -16.16
CA HIS A 9 -6.25 5.91 -16.65
C HIS A 9 -5.67 4.57 -17.12
N GLN A 10 -4.57 4.60 -17.89
CA GLN A 10 -3.91 3.38 -18.36
C GLN A 10 -3.26 2.63 -17.19
N LEU A 11 -2.61 3.36 -16.28
CA LEU A 11 -2.02 2.81 -15.06
C LEU A 11 -3.04 2.00 -14.24
N ILE A 12 -4.26 2.53 -14.14
CA ILE A 12 -5.33 1.87 -13.39
C ILE A 12 -5.82 0.61 -14.11
N ILE A 13 -5.97 0.67 -15.43
CA ILE A 13 -6.34 -0.51 -16.23
C ILE A 13 -5.29 -1.61 -16.07
N ASP A 14 -4.01 -1.25 -16.18
CA ASP A 14 -2.91 -2.20 -16.05
C ASP A 14 -2.95 -2.84 -14.66
N ALA A 15 -3.10 -2.03 -13.60
CA ALA A 15 -3.24 -2.53 -12.23
C ALA A 15 -4.50 -3.41 -12.03
N GLN A 16 -5.60 -3.13 -12.74
CA GLN A 16 -6.81 -3.96 -12.72
C GLN A 16 -6.61 -5.32 -13.40
N SER A 17 -5.78 -5.37 -14.43
CA SER A 17 -5.37 -6.63 -15.08
C SER A 17 -4.29 -7.38 -14.31
N GLY A 18 -3.86 -6.87 -13.16
CA GLY A 18 -2.84 -7.49 -12.33
C GLY A 18 -1.42 -7.00 -12.61
N ASP A 19 -1.20 -5.83 -13.22
CA ASP A 19 0.15 -5.24 -13.24
C ASP A 19 0.49 -4.69 -11.84
N PHE A 20 1.39 -5.38 -11.13
CA PHE A 20 1.80 -4.99 -9.79
C PHE A 20 2.66 -3.74 -9.76
N GLU A 21 3.46 -3.46 -10.81
CA GLU A 21 4.20 -2.20 -10.89
C GLU A 21 3.26 -1.03 -11.12
N ALA A 22 2.21 -1.22 -11.92
CA ALA A 22 1.15 -0.23 -12.06
C ALA A 22 0.44 0.02 -10.72
N PHE A 23 0.14 -1.04 -9.97
CA PHE A 23 -0.40 -0.91 -8.62
C PHE A 23 0.56 -0.21 -7.65
N ARG A 24 1.86 -0.49 -7.73
CA ARG A 24 2.90 0.15 -6.93
C ARG A 24 2.93 1.66 -7.14
N MET A 25 2.79 2.11 -8.38
CA MET A 25 2.67 3.53 -8.70
C MET A 25 1.40 4.17 -8.15
N ILE A 26 0.28 3.43 -8.12
CA ILE A 26 -0.95 3.87 -7.43
C ILE A 26 -0.68 4.04 -5.92
N VAL A 27 -0.03 3.07 -5.27
CA VAL A 27 0.33 3.18 -3.85
C VAL A 27 1.18 4.43 -3.61
N LEU A 28 2.25 4.61 -4.38
CA LEU A 28 3.15 5.76 -4.26
C LEU A 28 2.40 7.09 -4.39
N HIS A 29 1.52 7.22 -5.38
CA HIS A 29 0.76 8.44 -5.63
C HIS A 29 -0.25 8.75 -4.51
N TYR A 30 -0.97 7.75 -4.02
CA TYR A 30 -2.08 7.94 -3.09
C TYR A 30 -1.70 7.79 -1.61
N SER A 31 -0.46 7.42 -1.27
CA SER A 31 -0.03 7.12 0.12
C SER A 31 -0.32 8.26 1.09
N ASN A 32 0.15 9.47 0.76
CA ASN A 32 -0.08 10.65 1.60
C ASN A 32 -1.56 11.05 1.65
N ALA A 33 -2.32 10.79 0.59
CA ALA A 33 -3.76 11.03 0.58
C ALA A 33 -4.50 10.06 1.52
N MET A 34 -4.15 8.78 1.51
CA MET A 34 -4.73 7.78 2.44
C MET A 34 -4.37 8.10 3.88
N LEU A 35 -3.11 8.48 4.15
CA LEU A 35 -2.68 8.94 5.46
C LEU A 35 -3.48 10.17 5.91
N SER A 36 -3.68 11.15 5.01
CA SER A 36 -4.45 12.36 5.30
C SER A 36 -5.89 12.05 5.70
N VAL A 37 -6.55 11.16 4.96
CA VAL A 37 -7.93 10.75 5.24
C VAL A 37 -7.98 10.02 6.58
N ALA A 38 -7.10 9.05 6.81
CA ALA A 38 -7.07 8.29 8.05
C ALA A 38 -6.75 9.17 9.27
N TYR A 39 -5.75 10.04 9.17
CA TYR A 39 -5.41 10.99 10.22
C TYR A 39 -6.56 11.94 10.53
N SER A 40 -7.32 12.40 9.53
CA SER A 40 -8.49 13.24 9.75
C SER A 40 -9.57 12.56 10.62
N VAL A 41 -9.61 11.23 10.65
CA VAL A 41 -10.55 10.47 11.49
C VAL A 41 -9.94 10.08 12.84
N LEU A 42 -8.65 9.71 12.86
CA LEU A 42 -8.00 9.07 14.01
C LEU A 42 -7.23 10.04 14.92
N GLY A 43 -6.54 11.02 14.35
CA GLY A 43 -5.71 11.98 15.09
C GLY A 43 -4.35 11.45 15.54
N ASP A 44 -4.03 10.21 15.20
CA ASP A 44 -2.77 9.55 15.49
C ASP A 44 -2.12 9.08 14.18
N PHE A 45 -0.84 9.41 13.96
CA PHE A 45 -0.13 9.10 12.72
C PHE A 45 0.25 7.63 12.59
N TYR A 46 0.57 6.95 13.69
CA TYR A 46 0.88 5.52 13.67
C TYR A 46 -0.37 4.72 13.31
N GLU A 47 -1.49 5.01 13.97
CA GLU A 47 -2.77 4.37 13.66
C GLU A 47 -3.24 4.72 12.24
N ALA A 48 -3.01 5.96 11.79
CA ALA A 48 -3.36 6.37 10.43
C ALA A 48 -2.50 5.68 9.37
N GLN A 49 -1.22 5.42 9.65
CA GLN A 49 -0.33 4.66 8.77
C GLN A 49 -0.78 3.21 8.66
N ASP A 50 -1.13 2.56 9.78
CA ASP A 50 -1.67 1.20 9.79
C ASP A 50 -2.96 1.09 8.97
N VAL A 51 -3.88 2.05 9.16
CA VAL A 51 -5.11 2.11 8.38
C VAL A 51 -4.84 2.38 6.90
N ALA A 52 -3.92 3.28 6.56
CA ALA A 52 -3.54 3.54 5.17
C ALA A 52 -3.00 2.27 4.50
N GLN A 53 -2.20 1.48 5.22
CA GLN A 53 -1.70 0.20 4.75
C GLN A 53 -2.86 -0.79 4.48
N GLU A 54 -3.78 -0.94 5.45
CA GLU A 54 -4.97 -1.81 5.29
C GLU A 54 -5.84 -1.38 4.10
N VAL A 55 -5.94 -0.06 3.85
CA VAL A 55 -6.68 0.49 2.71
C VAL A 55 -6.08 0.05 1.39
N PHE A 56 -4.76 0.07 1.24
CA PHE A 56 -4.12 -0.42 0.01
C PHE A 56 -4.27 -1.93 -0.16
N VAL A 57 -4.27 -2.70 0.93
CA VAL A 57 -4.58 -4.13 0.86
C VAL A 57 -6.00 -4.37 0.37
N LYS A 58 -6.98 -3.62 0.89
CA LYS A 58 -8.37 -3.69 0.41
C LYS A 58 -8.50 -3.20 -1.03
N CYS A 59 -7.78 -2.13 -1.38
CA CYS A 59 -7.72 -1.59 -2.73
C CYS A 59 -7.27 -2.68 -3.70
N TYR A 60 -6.10 -3.28 -3.50
CA TYR A 60 -5.57 -4.33 -4.36
C TYR A 60 -6.59 -5.44 -4.62
N LYS A 61 -7.19 -5.98 -3.55
CA LYS A 61 -8.19 -7.06 -3.63
C LYS A 61 -9.48 -6.70 -4.36
N SER A 62 -9.86 -5.43 -4.36
CA SER A 62 -11.14 -4.97 -4.92
C SER A 62 -11.00 -4.11 -6.16
N LEU A 63 -9.76 -3.78 -6.57
CA LEU A 63 -9.46 -2.95 -7.73
C LEU A 63 -10.06 -3.48 -9.03
N PRO A 64 -10.10 -4.81 -9.29
CA PRO A 64 -10.78 -5.35 -10.48
C PRO A 64 -12.29 -5.04 -10.54
N THR A 65 -12.91 -4.69 -9.40
CA THR A 65 -14.35 -4.35 -9.33
C THR A 65 -14.65 -2.89 -9.65
N LEU A 66 -13.63 -2.03 -9.74
CA LEU A 66 -13.78 -0.61 -10.06
C LEU A 66 -14.20 -0.44 -11.53
N LYS A 67 -15.45 -0.03 -11.76
CA LYS A 67 -16.01 0.08 -13.12
C LYS A 67 -15.50 1.28 -13.92
N ASP A 68 -15.13 2.35 -13.22
CA ASP A 68 -14.74 3.63 -13.82
C ASP A 68 -13.37 4.01 -13.24
N PRO A 69 -12.26 3.79 -13.99
CA PRO A 69 -10.92 4.12 -13.54
C PRO A 69 -10.76 5.58 -13.12
N SER A 70 -11.47 6.52 -13.76
CA SER A 70 -11.39 7.94 -13.43
C SER A 70 -11.82 8.27 -11.99
N ARG A 71 -12.56 7.35 -11.35
CA ARG A 71 -13.08 7.48 -9.99
C ARG A 71 -12.18 6.88 -8.91
N LEU A 72 -11.02 6.33 -9.25
CA LEU A 72 -10.11 5.68 -8.29
C LEU A 72 -9.92 6.52 -7.03
N GLY A 73 -9.63 7.82 -7.15
CA GLY A 73 -9.44 8.70 -5.99
C GLY A 73 -10.65 8.72 -5.04
N SER A 74 -11.84 8.98 -5.56
CA SER A 74 -13.09 9.01 -4.76
C SER A 74 -13.46 7.65 -4.17
N TRP A 75 -13.09 6.57 -4.86
CA TRP A 75 -13.29 5.21 -4.42
C TRP A 75 -12.32 4.86 -3.28
N LEU A 76 -11.04 5.19 -3.42
CA LEU A 76 -10.01 5.09 -2.37
C LEU A 76 -10.39 5.90 -1.13
N TYR A 77 -10.86 7.15 -1.31
CA TYR A 77 -11.38 7.96 -0.21
C TYR A 77 -12.46 7.22 0.58
N SER A 78 -13.39 6.57 -0.12
CA SER A 78 -14.48 5.82 0.51
C SER A 78 -13.98 4.62 1.30
N ILE A 79 -12.99 3.89 0.78
CA ILE A 79 -12.35 2.76 1.48
C ILE A 79 -11.61 3.25 2.72
N ALA A 80 -10.81 4.32 2.58
CA ALA A 80 -10.05 4.92 3.68
C ALA A 80 -10.96 5.39 4.80
N HIS A 81 -11.94 6.24 4.47
CA HIS A 81 -12.84 6.80 5.46
C HIS A 81 -13.62 5.70 6.21
N ARG A 82 -14.12 4.67 5.51
CA ARG A 82 -14.80 3.53 6.15
C ARG A 82 -13.86 2.73 7.04
N THR A 83 -12.66 2.42 6.56
CA THR A 83 -11.66 1.65 7.33
C THR A 83 -11.26 2.40 8.61
N SER A 84 -11.06 3.72 8.55
CA SER A 84 -10.78 4.53 9.73
C SER A 84 -11.94 4.54 10.73
N LEU A 85 -13.19 4.66 10.26
CA LEU A 85 -14.36 4.60 11.15
C LEU A 85 -14.49 3.23 11.84
N ASP A 86 -14.21 2.15 11.11
CA ASP A 86 -14.28 0.80 11.66
C ASP A 86 -13.14 0.54 12.66
N PHE A 87 -11.95 1.10 12.43
CA PHE A 87 -10.85 1.10 13.40
C PHE A 87 -11.26 1.78 14.70
N VAL A 88 -11.87 2.97 14.64
CA VAL A 88 -12.38 3.68 15.84
C VAL A 88 -13.41 2.84 16.60
N LYS A 89 -14.34 2.19 15.89
CA LYS A 89 -15.35 1.32 16.53
C LYS A 89 -14.71 0.14 17.25
N LYS A 90 -13.74 -0.54 16.61
CA LYS A 90 -13.01 -1.66 17.21
C LYS A 90 -12.21 -1.21 18.44
N LYS A 91 -11.51 -0.09 18.34
CA LYS A 91 -10.75 0.48 19.47
C LYS A 91 -11.64 0.81 20.67
N LYS A 92 -12.82 1.40 20.45
CA LYS A 92 -13.78 1.65 21.54
C LYS A 92 -14.27 0.36 22.22
N ALA A 93 -14.43 -0.71 21.45
CA ALA A 93 -14.80 -2.02 21.97
C ALA A 93 -13.64 -2.70 22.73
N SER A 94 -12.38 -2.51 22.31
CA SER A 94 -11.20 -3.10 22.96
C SER A 94 -10.72 -2.35 24.20
N VAL A 95 -10.90 -1.02 24.25
CA VAL A 95 -10.56 -0.19 25.43
C VAL A 95 -11.43 -0.53 26.65
N HIS A 96 -12.54 -1.28 26.48
CA HIS A 96 -13.27 -1.87 27.61
C HIS A 96 -12.52 -3.04 28.29
N TYR A 97 -11.32 -3.42 27.81
CA TYR A 97 -10.59 -4.59 28.30
C TYR A 97 -9.12 -4.38 28.69
N ASP A 98 -8.49 -3.25 28.39
CA ASP A 98 -7.10 -3.01 28.83
C ASP A 98 -6.82 -1.50 28.96
N GLU A 99 -6.50 -1.09 30.19
CA GLU A 99 -5.80 0.16 30.46
C GLU A 99 -4.30 -0.13 30.56
N THR A 100 -3.51 0.79 29.99
CA THR A 100 -2.05 0.98 30.08
C THR A 100 -1.21 0.46 28.92
N ASN A 101 -0.64 1.43 28.18
CA ASN A 101 0.78 1.48 27.86
C ASN A 101 1.12 2.86 27.28
N ALA A 102 1.97 3.62 27.97
CA ALA A 102 2.63 4.80 27.41
C ALA A 102 4.00 4.37 26.87
N PRO A 103 4.39 4.76 25.65
CA PRO A 103 5.72 4.44 25.13
C PRO A 103 6.79 5.24 25.86
N GLN A 104 7.83 4.56 26.35
CA GLN A 104 9.05 5.17 26.85
C GLN A 104 9.92 5.60 25.66
N THR A 105 10.24 6.90 25.57
CA THR A 105 11.20 7.43 24.58
C THR A 105 12.26 8.27 25.30
N ASP A 106 13.50 8.20 24.82
CA ASP A 106 14.70 8.73 25.51
C ASP A 106 14.94 10.25 25.32
N ASN A 107 13.92 11.04 24.97
CA ASN A 107 14.06 12.50 24.90
C ASN A 107 12.77 13.22 25.29
N VAL A 108 12.56 13.36 26.61
CA VAL A 108 11.33 13.85 27.24
C VAL A 108 10.91 15.24 26.73
N ASN A 109 11.86 16.13 26.46
CA ASN A 109 11.55 17.51 26.06
C ASN A 109 11.04 17.60 24.61
N GLU A 110 11.72 16.97 23.65
CA GLU A 110 11.26 16.94 22.26
C GLU A 110 9.97 16.14 22.07
N TRP A 111 9.82 15.06 22.86
CA TRP A 111 8.60 14.27 22.87
C TRP A 111 7.42 15.11 23.38
N LEU A 112 7.62 15.89 24.44
CA LEU A 112 6.59 16.77 25.02
C LEU A 112 6.19 17.89 24.05
N ASP A 113 7.16 18.56 23.42
CA ASP A 113 6.88 19.63 22.45
C ASP A 113 6.10 19.12 21.23
N ARG A 114 6.47 17.94 20.70
CA ARG A 114 5.74 17.29 19.60
C ARG A 114 4.32 16.88 20.01
N HIS A 115 4.13 16.36 21.22
CA HIS A 115 2.81 15.98 21.72
C HIS A 115 1.90 17.19 21.91
N VAL A 116 2.44 18.30 22.44
CA VAL A 116 1.68 19.55 22.60
C VAL A 116 1.22 20.10 21.25
N ILE A 117 2.10 20.11 20.24
CA ILE A 117 1.75 20.55 18.88
C ILE A 117 0.72 19.60 18.26
N GLN A 118 0.93 18.28 18.34
CA GLN A 118 0.00 17.29 17.80
C GLN A 118 -1.40 17.41 18.45
N GLU A 119 -1.47 17.59 19.77
CA GLU A 119 -2.74 17.74 20.49
C GLU A 119 -3.43 19.05 20.11
N ALA A 120 -2.70 20.16 19.98
CA ALA A 120 -3.23 21.43 19.53
C ALA A 120 -3.76 21.35 18.08
N VAL A 121 -2.99 20.72 17.19
CA VAL A 121 -3.38 20.46 15.80
C VAL A 121 -4.66 19.64 15.74
N TRP A 122 -4.71 18.55 16.51
CA TRP A 122 -5.85 17.67 16.55
C TRP A 122 -7.11 18.37 17.11
N LYS A 123 -7.00 19.10 18.21
CA LYS A 123 -8.10 19.90 18.78
C LYS A 123 -8.65 20.89 17.77
N ALA A 124 -7.77 21.59 17.06
CA ALA A 124 -8.19 22.55 16.05
C ALA A 124 -8.87 21.85 14.87
N LEU A 125 -8.40 20.68 14.43
CA LEU A 125 -9.08 19.87 13.42
C LEU A 125 -10.45 19.35 13.88
N GLN A 126 -10.64 19.04 15.17
CA GLN A 126 -11.94 18.59 15.70
C GLN A 126 -13.04 19.65 15.60
N THR A 127 -12.70 20.93 15.40
CA THR A 127 -13.68 21.98 15.11
C THR A 127 -14.26 21.88 13.69
N LEU A 128 -13.66 21.06 12.83
CA LEU A 128 -14.06 20.86 11.43
C LEU A 128 -14.82 19.56 11.27
N GLU A 129 -15.89 19.60 10.47
CA GLU A 129 -16.73 18.43 10.20
C GLU A 129 -16.49 17.81 8.82
N GLY A 130 -16.54 16.48 8.79
CA GLY A 130 -16.57 15.65 7.58
C GLY A 130 -15.45 15.96 6.58
N LYS A 131 -15.83 16.09 5.30
CA LYS A 131 -14.90 16.37 4.19
C LYS A 131 -14.09 17.67 4.35
N SER A 132 -14.50 18.61 5.20
CA SER A 132 -13.73 19.83 5.46
C SER A 132 -12.42 19.54 6.18
N LYS A 133 -12.47 18.59 7.13
CA LYS A 133 -11.29 18.12 7.86
C LYS A 133 -10.34 17.36 6.94
N SER A 134 -10.87 16.46 6.10
CA SER A 134 -10.04 15.74 5.12
C SER A 134 -9.42 16.71 4.10
N ALA A 135 -10.16 17.71 3.61
CA ALA A 135 -9.66 18.68 2.63
C ALA A 135 -8.45 19.49 3.15
N ILE A 136 -8.49 19.95 4.40
CA ILE A 136 -7.38 20.74 4.95
C ILE A 136 -6.14 19.87 5.23
N VAL A 137 -6.34 18.63 5.71
CA VAL A 137 -5.23 17.70 5.94
C VAL A 137 -4.60 17.28 4.61
N LEU A 138 -5.41 16.96 3.58
CA LEU A 138 -4.92 16.66 2.23
C LEU A 138 -4.06 17.80 1.68
N TYR A 139 -4.51 19.05 1.84
CA TYR A 139 -3.79 20.22 1.37
C TYR A 139 -2.39 20.34 1.98
N TYR A 140 -2.26 20.16 3.29
CA TYR A 140 -0.96 20.30 3.96
C TYR A 140 -0.09 19.04 3.87
N LEU A 141 -0.67 17.87 4.09
CA LEU A 141 0.07 16.62 4.16
C LEU A 141 0.37 16.05 2.76
N SER A 142 -0.55 16.13 1.81
CA SER A 142 -0.35 15.54 0.47
C SER A 142 0.22 16.51 -0.56
N ASP A 143 0.32 17.81 -0.25
CA ASP A 143 0.74 18.86 -1.20
C ASP A 143 -0.17 18.99 -2.44
N TRP A 144 -1.40 18.50 -2.33
CA TRP A 144 -2.33 18.48 -3.44
C TRP A 144 -2.96 19.86 -3.66
N SER A 145 -3.10 20.21 -4.94
CA SER A 145 -3.85 21.37 -5.37
C SER A 145 -5.33 21.23 -4.99
N MET A 146 -6.01 22.36 -4.84
CA MET A 146 -7.46 22.37 -4.55
C MET A 146 -8.29 21.66 -5.63
N LYS A 147 -7.78 21.59 -6.87
CA LYS A 147 -8.41 20.84 -7.97
C LYS A 147 -8.31 19.34 -7.76
N GLU A 148 -7.13 18.84 -7.40
CA GLU A 148 -6.93 17.41 -7.08
C GLU A 148 -7.78 17.00 -5.88
N ILE A 149 -7.81 17.83 -4.83
CA ILE A 149 -8.66 17.60 -3.64
C ILE A 149 -10.15 17.58 -4.02
N ALA A 150 -10.59 18.48 -4.92
CA ALA A 150 -11.98 18.53 -5.37
C ALA A 150 -12.38 17.25 -6.10
N HIS A 151 -11.53 16.79 -7.03
CA HIS A 151 -11.73 15.52 -7.74
C HIS A 151 -11.75 14.32 -6.77
N PHE A 152 -10.75 14.23 -5.89
CA PHE A 152 -10.61 13.13 -4.95
C PHE A 152 -11.75 13.04 -3.93
N LEU A 153 -12.21 14.18 -3.42
CA LEU A 153 -13.31 14.22 -2.45
C LEU A 153 -14.69 14.23 -3.12
N ASP A 154 -14.79 14.21 -4.46
CA ASP A 154 -16.05 14.37 -5.21
C ASP A 154 -16.82 15.63 -4.75
N LEU A 155 -16.16 16.78 -4.88
CA LEU A 155 -16.65 18.12 -4.52
C LEU A 155 -16.37 19.11 -5.65
N SER A 156 -17.12 20.20 -5.71
CA SER A 156 -16.76 21.31 -6.61
C SER A 156 -15.53 22.06 -6.09
N LEU A 157 -14.73 22.62 -7.00
CA LEU A 157 -13.54 23.41 -6.66
C LEU A 157 -13.87 24.54 -5.69
N SER A 158 -14.94 25.31 -5.97
CA SER A 158 -15.42 26.38 -5.09
C SER A 158 -15.75 25.87 -3.68
N ALA A 159 -16.30 24.67 -3.57
CA ALA A 159 -16.63 24.08 -2.28
C ALA A 159 -15.36 23.61 -1.53
N VAL A 160 -14.28 23.24 -2.20
CA VAL A 160 -12.97 22.98 -1.58
C VAL A 160 -12.30 24.28 -1.15
N GLU A 161 -12.25 25.29 -2.01
CA GLU A 161 -11.71 26.62 -1.69
C GLU A 161 -12.36 27.22 -0.44
N SER A 162 -13.69 27.16 -0.38
CA SER A 162 -14.47 27.64 0.78
C SER A 162 -14.18 26.85 2.05
N ARG A 163 -13.97 25.52 1.95
CA ARG A 163 -13.65 24.67 3.11
C ARG A 163 -12.23 24.93 3.61
N ILE A 164 -11.24 25.00 2.72
CA ILE A 164 -9.86 25.28 3.08
C ILE A 164 -9.73 26.69 3.67
N ARG A 165 -10.36 27.70 3.07
CA ARG A 165 -10.35 29.06 3.60
C ARG A 165 -10.89 29.11 5.03
N ARG A 166 -12.08 28.53 5.26
CA ARG A 166 -12.70 28.48 6.59
C ARG A 166 -11.85 27.69 7.59
N ALA A 167 -11.33 26.53 7.18
CA ALA A 167 -10.42 25.75 8.02
C ALA A 167 -9.20 26.58 8.42
N ARG A 168 -8.55 27.27 7.48
CA ARG A 168 -7.42 28.17 7.78
C ARG A 168 -7.79 29.32 8.70
N GLU A 169 -8.99 29.89 8.58
CA GLU A 169 -9.47 30.94 9.50
C GLU A 169 -9.64 30.41 10.93
N THR A 170 -10.19 29.21 11.09
CA THR A 170 -10.29 28.55 12.39
C THR A 170 -8.92 28.15 12.95
N LEU A 171 -8.02 27.68 12.09
CA LEU A 171 -6.66 27.27 12.47
C LEU A 171 -5.71 28.45 12.74
N LYS A 172 -5.93 29.63 12.12
CA LYS A 172 -5.13 30.86 12.36
C LYS A 172 -5.13 31.32 13.81
N VAL A 173 -6.14 30.93 14.59
CA VAL A 173 -6.19 31.18 16.04
C VAL A 173 -5.10 30.40 16.79
N TYR A 174 -4.47 29.39 16.16
CA TYR A 174 -3.64 28.37 16.80
C TYR A 174 -2.28 28.08 16.14
N LEU A 175 -1.71 29.00 15.34
CA LEU A 175 -0.35 28.94 14.70
C LEU A 175 -0.31 28.30 13.29
N ALA A 176 -0.38 29.14 12.24
CA ALA A 176 -0.42 28.68 10.84
C ALA A 176 0.92 28.13 10.31
N ASP A 177 2.06 28.67 10.73
CA ASP A 177 3.38 28.26 10.22
C ASP A 177 3.85 26.94 10.87
N ASP A 178 3.54 26.74 12.15
CA ASP A 178 3.83 25.48 12.87
C ASP A 178 3.02 24.31 12.31
N PHE A 179 1.80 24.58 11.83
CA PHE A 179 0.91 23.59 11.23
C PHE A 179 1.48 22.98 9.94
N GLU A 180 2.01 23.82 9.05
CA GLU A 180 2.55 23.36 7.78
C GLU A 180 3.82 22.53 7.97
N SER A 181 4.73 23.00 8.84
CA SER A 181 5.94 22.27 9.22
C SER A 181 5.62 20.91 9.84
N PHE A 182 4.64 20.87 10.75
CA PHE A 182 4.16 19.65 11.38
C PHE A 182 3.72 18.60 10.35
N PHE A 183 2.78 18.94 9.45
CA PHE A 183 2.29 17.98 8.46
C PHE A 183 3.35 17.54 7.45
N ARG A 184 4.26 18.43 7.04
CA ARG A 184 5.38 18.08 6.15
C ARG A 184 6.31 17.04 6.80
N SER A 185 6.52 17.11 8.12
CA SER A 185 7.35 16.15 8.84
C SER A 185 6.77 14.73 8.92
N GLN A 186 5.47 14.56 8.64
CA GLN A 186 4.74 13.29 8.76
C GLN A 186 4.49 12.62 7.41
N ARG A 187 5.06 13.14 6.32
CA ARG A 187 4.84 12.61 4.97
C ARG A 187 5.46 11.21 4.84
N LEU A 188 4.71 10.33 4.18
CA LEU A 188 5.15 9.01 3.81
C LEU A 188 6.11 9.10 2.62
N GLY A 189 7.26 8.45 2.75
CA GLY A 189 8.26 8.26 1.71
C GLY A 189 8.09 6.92 0.98
N ARG A 190 9.11 6.55 0.18
CA ARG A 190 9.13 5.29 -0.58
C ARG A 190 9.08 4.06 0.31
N ASP A 191 9.61 4.13 1.52
CA ASP A 191 9.61 3.02 2.49
C ASP A 191 8.19 2.54 2.82
N PHE A 192 7.20 3.45 2.83
CA PHE A 192 5.81 3.07 3.08
C PHE A 192 5.23 2.25 1.92
N GLU A 193 5.50 2.67 0.68
CA GLU A 193 5.08 1.92 -0.50
C GLU A 193 5.71 0.52 -0.48
N GLN A 194 7.01 0.42 -0.21
CA GLN A 194 7.69 -0.86 -0.05
C GLN A 194 7.03 -1.71 1.05
N MET A 195 6.69 -1.12 2.20
CA MET A 195 6.01 -1.82 3.29
C MET A 195 4.62 -2.35 2.89
N VAL A 196 3.84 -1.59 2.10
CA VAL A 196 2.55 -2.03 1.56
C VAL A 196 2.76 -3.20 0.60
N CYS A 197 3.71 -3.08 -0.33
CA CYS A 197 4.05 -4.15 -1.27
C CYS A 197 4.48 -5.41 -0.52
N GLU A 198 5.39 -5.31 0.44
CA GLU A 198 5.80 -6.42 1.30
C GLU A 198 4.62 -7.08 2.03
N GLN A 199 3.67 -6.29 2.54
CA GLN A 199 2.49 -6.84 3.20
C GLN A 199 1.56 -7.57 2.24
N LEU A 200 1.36 -7.04 1.03
CA LEU A 200 0.58 -7.69 -0.01
C LEU A 200 1.20 -9.04 -0.40
N LEU A 201 2.51 -9.06 -0.64
CA LEU A 201 3.22 -10.27 -1.04
C LEU A 201 3.32 -11.29 0.08
N LYS A 202 3.40 -10.85 1.34
CA LYS A 202 3.30 -11.76 2.50
C LYS A 202 1.96 -12.48 2.55
N ARG A 203 0.93 -12.00 1.86
CA ARG A 203 -0.40 -12.65 1.77
C ARG A 203 -0.59 -13.40 0.44
N MET A 204 0.44 -13.43 -0.40
CA MET A 204 0.46 -14.15 -1.67
C MET A 204 1.56 -15.22 -1.60
N GLY A 205 1.43 -16.32 -2.36
CA GLY A 205 2.43 -17.37 -2.29
C GLY A 205 3.76 -16.98 -2.92
N HIS A 206 4.86 -17.03 -2.15
CA HIS A 206 6.18 -16.58 -2.58
C HIS A 206 7.26 -17.67 -2.53
N PHE A 207 8.16 -17.65 -3.50
CA PHE A 207 9.47 -18.26 -3.43
C PHE A 207 10.56 -17.31 -3.88
N TYR A 208 11.78 -17.57 -3.47
CA TYR A 208 12.93 -16.70 -3.70
C TYR A 208 13.84 -17.24 -4.78
N ILE A 209 14.13 -16.44 -5.80
CA ILE A 209 15.17 -16.75 -6.80
C ILE A 209 16.21 -15.63 -6.79
N PRO A 210 17.49 -15.93 -6.61
CA PRO A 210 18.53 -14.92 -6.75
C PRO A 210 18.77 -14.59 -8.23
N VAL A 211 18.81 -13.30 -8.56
CA VAL A 211 19.00 -12.80 -9.94
C VAL A 211 20.26 -11.94 -10.02
N ILE A 212 20.96 -11.97 -11.15
CA ILE A 212 22.06 -11.03 -11.46
C ILE A 212 21.64 -10.05 -12.56
N ASN A 213 20.76 -10.50 -13.48
CA ASN A 213 20.20 -9.69 -14.56
C ASN A 213 18.75 -10.10 -14.83
N LYS A 214 17.79 -9.20 -14.58
CA LYS A 214 16.34 -9.46 -14.71
C LYS A 214 15.98 -10.13 -16.03
N LYS A 215 16.38 -9.55 -17.17
CA LYS A 215 16.01 -10.05 -18.49
C LYS A 215 16.57 -11.44 -18.76
N GLN A 216 17.87 -11.62 -18.51
CA GLN A 216 18.54 -12.90 -18.73
C GLN A 216 17.94 -14.00 -17.83
N THR A 217 17.60 -13.64 -16.59
CA THR A 217 16.99 -14.58 -15.66
C THR A 217 15.57 -14.92 -16.08
N THR A 218 14.72 -13.95 -16.43
CA THR A 218 13.37 -14.24 -16.97
C THR A 218 13.43 -15.20 -18.16
N GLU A 219 14.30 -14.94 -19.15
CA GLU A 219 14.48 -15.81 -20.32
C GLU A 219 14.94 -17.23 -19.95
N TRP A 220 15.79 -17.36 -18.94
CA TRP A 220 16.25 -18.64 -18.45
C TRP A 220 15.13 -19.42 -17.77
N PHE A 221 14.32 -18.77 -16.92
CA PHE A 221 13.19 -19.41 -16.24
C PHE A 221 12.11 -19.88 -17.23
N VAL A 222 11.79 -19.06 -18.23
CA VAL A 222 10.89 -19.44 -19.35
C VAL A 222 11.34 -20.73 -20.02
N ARG A 223 12.64 -20.85 -20.30
CA ARG A 223 13.21 -22.02 -20.98
C ARG A 223 13.14 -23.30 -20.14
N HIS A 224 13.30 -23.21 -18.83
CA HIS A 224 13.49 -24.39 -17.97
C HIS A 224 12.23 -24.80 -17.19
N PHE A 225 11.28 -23.88 -16.98
CA PHE A 225 10.06 -24.14 -16.20
C PHE A 225 8.78 -24.05 -17.02
N HIS A 226 8.89 -23.94 -18.35
CA HIS A 226 7.74 -23.85 -19.26
C HIS A 226 6.80 -22.69 -18.92
N LEU A 227 7.40 -21.56 -18.52
CA LEU A 227 6.67 -20.33 -18.19
C LEU A 227 6.58 -19.43 -19.44
N GLY A 228 5.52 -18.64 -19.54
CA GLY A 228 5.42 -17.55 -20.52
C GLY A 228 6.13 -16.28 -20.05
N ILE A 229 6.12 -15.27 -20.90
CA ILE A 229 6.51 -13.89 -20.55
C ILE A 229 5.31 -13.00 -20.85
N SER A 230 4.92 -12.18 -19.88
CA SER A 230 3.86 -11.19 -20.12
C SER A 230 4.35 -10.01 -20.94
N ILE A 231 3.44 -9.16 -21.41
CA ILE A 231 3.80 -7.93 -22.14
C ILE A 231 4.69 -6.99 -21.30
N HIS A 232 4.68 -7.14 -19.98
CA HIS A 232 5.46 -6.36 -19.01
C HIS A 232 6.83 -6.99 -18.68
N GLY A 233 7.15 -8.16 -19.25
CA GLY A 233 8.42 -8.84 -19.02
C GLY A 233 8.47 -9.67 -17.74
N ASN A 234 7.31 -9.92 -17.11
CA ASN A 234 7.18 -10.80 -15.95
C ASN A 234 7.01 -12.26 -16.41
N LEU A 235 7.30 -13.22 -15.53
CA LEU A 235 7.04 -14.63 -15.81
C LEU A 235 5.52 -14.86 -15.79
N LEU A 236 5.00 -15.75 -16.63
CA LEU A 236 3.57 -15.98 -16.80
C LEU A 236 3.27 -17.48 -16.67
N LEU A 237 2.27 -17.85 -15.87
CA LEU A 237 1.74 -19.21 -15.83
C LEU A 237 0.89 -19.51 -17.08
N GLU A 238 0.66 -20.79 -17.39
CA GLU A 238 -0.18 -21.18 -18.55
C GLU A 238 -1.63 -20.69 -18.42
N SER A 239 -2.11 -20.48 -17.20
CA SER A 239 -3.42 -19.90 -16.90
C SER A 239 -3.53 -18.40 -17.17
N GLY A 240 -2.40 -17.71 -17.36
CA GLY A 240 -2.34 -16.26 -17.52
C GLY A 240 -2.08 -15.49 -16.22
N HIS A 241 -1.87 -16.14 -15.08
CA HIS A 241 -1.43 -15.44 -13.86
C HIS A 241 0.04 -15.01 -13.96
N GLU A 242 0.32 -13.74 -13.64
CA GLU A 242 1.66 -13.19 -13.63
C GLU A 242 2.42 -13.51 -12.34
N LEU A 243 3.69 -13.83 -12.51
CA LEU A 243 4.66 -14.06 -11.48
C LEU A 243 5.53 -12.80 -11.34
N TYR A 244 5.31 -12.03 -10.27
CA TYR A 244 6.00 -10.75 -10.09
C TYR A 244 7.47 -10.87 -9.70
N LEU A 245 8.19 -9.79 -9.95
CA LEU A 245 9.60 -9.64 -9.64
C LEU A 245 9.78 -8.42 -8.75
N LEU A 246 10.31 -8.64 -7.55
CA LEU A 246 10.67 -7.56 -6.64
C LEU A 246 12.12 -7.69 -6.27
N GLU A 247 12.87 -6.63 -6.43
CA GLU A 247 14.25 -6.59 -5.97
C GLU A 247 14.25 -6.17 -4.50
N SER A 248 14.44 -7.13 -3.59
CA SER A 248 14.68 -6.84 -2.17
C SER A 248 16.17 -6.97 -1.85
N GLU A 249 16.81 -5.86 -1.46
CA GLU A 249 18.18 -5.88 -0.91
C GLU A 249 18.24 -6.41 0.53
N THR A 250 17.11 -6.36 1.26
CA THR A 250 17.04 -6.59 2.71
C THR A 250 16.92 -8.06 3.13
N ARG A 251 16.70 -9.00 2.20
CA ARG A 251 16.60 -10.44 2.48
C ARG A 251 17.34 -11.34 1.51
N SER A 252 18.42 -10.84 0.91
CA SER A 252 19.27 -11.68 0.07
C SER A 252 20.41 -12.30 0.84
N PRO A 253 20.71 -13.59 0.64
CA PRO A 253 22.07 -14.06 0.77
C PRO A 253 22.96 -13.19 -0.14
N LYS A 254 23.89 -12.41 0.42
CA LYS A 254 24.91 -11.63 -0.32
C LYS A 254 24.41 -10.47 -1.22
N GLY A 255 23.28 -9.83 -0.92
CA GLY A 255 22.87 -8.59 -1.64
C GLY A 255 22.48 -8.77 -3.10
N MET A 256 21.96 -9.95 -3.48
CA MET A 256 21.39 -10.23 -4.79
C MET A 256 19.91 -9.84 -4.82
N PRO A 257 19.35 -9.39 -5.95
CA PRO A 257 17.90 -9.25 -6.07
C PRO A 257 17.22 -10.60 -5.87
N VAL A 258 16.20 -10.61 -5.01
CA VAL A 258 15.49 -11.79 -4.53
C VAL A 258 14.08 -11.82 -5.15
N LEU A 259 13.84 -12.68 -6.14
CA LEU A 259 12.52 -12.79 -6.77
C LEU A 259 11.45 -13.10 -5.72
N THR A 260 10.26 -12.52 -5.85
CA THR A 260 9.13 -12.84 -5.00
C THR A 260 7.96 -13.11 -5.92
N PHE A 261 7.70 -14.39 -6.15
CA PHE A 261 6.54 -14.84 -6.91
C PHE A 261 5.28 -14.54 -6.13
N SER A 262 4.19 -14.24 -6.83
CA SER A 262 2.85 -14.19 -6.27
C SER A 262 2.06 -15.27 -6.98
N VAL A 263 1.80 -16.36 -6.29
CA VAL A 263 0.82 -17.33 -6.77
C VAL A 263 -0.46 -17.07 -5.98
N GLU A 264 -1.54 -16.71 -6.67
CA GLU A 264 -2.88 -16.69 -6.06
C GLU A 264 -3.31 -18.12 -5.64
N ASP A 265 -2.68 -19.14 -6.24
CA ASP A 265 -2.88 -20.56 -5.92
C ASP A 265 -1.57 -21.37 -6.09
N ALA A 266 -0.87 -21.69 -5.00
CA ALA A 266 0.38 -22.48 -5.11
C ALA A 266 0.17 -23.86 -5.74
N ASP A 267 -1.06 -24.40 -5.75
CA ASP A 267 -1.37 -25.67 -6.42
C ASP A 267 -1.18 -25.55 -7.93
N GLU A 268 -1.49 -24.39 -8.51
CA GLU A 268 -1.39 -24.13 -9.94
C GLU A 268 0.06 -24.17 -10.43
N LEU A 269 0.95 -23.43 -9.75
CA LEU A 269 2.37 -23.44 -10.06
C LEU A 269 2.94 -24.86 -9.87
N TRP A 270 2.58 -25.54 -8.77
CA TRP A 270 3.04 -26.90 -8.53
C TRP A 270 2.59 -27.86 -9.64
N LEU A 271 1.33 -27.75 -10.10
CA LEU A 271 0.80 -28.57 -11.18
C LEU A 271 1.55 -28.31 -12.49
N GLN A 272 1.82 -27.04 -12.82
CA GLN A 272 2.55 -26.70 -14.03
C GLN A 272 3.99 -27.23 -13.98
N LEU A 273 4.70 -27.03 -12.86
CA LEU A 273 6.07 -27.52 -12.66
C LEU A 273 6.15 -29.05 -12.77
N THR A 274 5.27 -29.77 -12.06
CA THR A 274 5.24 -31.23 -12.09
C THR A 274 4.84 -31.77 -13.47
N SER A 275 3.89 -31.11 -14.17
CA SER A 275 3.51 -31.48 -15.53
C SER A 275 4.66 -31.26 -16.53
N GLY A 276 5.45 -30.19 -16.34
CA GLY A 276 6.70 -29.90 -17.04
C GLY A 276 7.88 -30.77 -16.64
N ARG A 277 7.69 -31.79 -15.78
CA ARG A 277 8.73 -32.70 -15.24
C ARG A 277 9.86 -32.00 -14.47
N VAL A 278 9.56 -30.84 -13.88
CA VAL A 278 10.46 -30.18 -12.94
C VAL A 278 10.46 -30.97 -11.64
N ASP A 279 11.64 -31.26 -11.09
CA ASP A 279 11.78 -31.98 -9.82
C ASP A 279 11.17 -31.14 -8.68
N SER A 280 10.01 -31.58 -8.20
CA SER A 280 9.18 -30.86 -7.23
C SER A 280 8.71 -31.82 -6.15
N GLY A 281 8.92 -31.45 -4.88
CA GLY A 281 8.35 -32.13 -3.74
C GLY A 281 6.83 -31.96 -3.65
N PRO A 282 6.13 -32.75 -2.82
CA PRO A 282 4.69 -32.62 -2.64
C PRO A 282 4.34 -31.28 -1.96
N ILE A 283 3.11 -30.82 -2.17
CA ILE A 283 2.55 -29.69 -1.42
C ILE A 283 2.27 -30.15 0.01
N GLU A 284 2.80 -29.40 0.97
CA GLU A 284 2.52 -29.53 2.39
C GLU A 284 1.63 -28.36 2.84
N THR A 285 0.63 -28.63 3.68
CA THR A 285 -0.18 -27.57 4.29
C THR A 285 0.20 -27.42 5.75
N HIS A 286 0.64 -26.23 6.14
CA HIS A 286 1.02 -25.89 7.51
C HIS A 286 0.01 -24.90 8.12
N GLU A 287 -0.36 -25.11 9.38
CA GLU A 287 -1.39 -24.33 10.06
C GLU A 287 -1.06 -22.83 10.18
N LEU A 288 0.23 -22.51 10.36
CA LEU A 288 0.74 -21.14 10.50
C LEU A 288 1.24 -20.49 9.20
N PHE A 289 1.65 -21.28 8.20
CA PHE A 289 2.36 -20.79 7.01
C PHE A 289 1.62 -21.06 5.70
N GLY A 290 0.41 -21.65 5.78
CA GLY A 290 -0.39 -22.05 4.62
C GLY A 290 0.28 -23.15 3.80
N LYS A 291 0.14 -23.15 2.48
CA LYS A 291 0.70 -24.22 1.63
C LYS A 291 2.16 -23.95 1.32
N GLN A 292 2.99 -24.99 1.26
CA GLN A 292 4.38 -24.88 0.84
C GLN A 292 4.80 -26.07 0.00
N PHE A 293 5.75 -25.87 -0.90
CA PHE A 293 6.46 -26.95 -1.58
C PHE A 293 7.86 -26.51 -1.98
N VAL A 294 8.68 -27.46 -2.40
CA VAL A 294 10.03 -27.22 -2.89
C VAL A 294 10.14 -27.72 -4.31
N PHE A 295 10.90 -27.01 -5.15
CA PHE A 295 11.32 -27.54 -6.45
C PHE A 295 12.79 -27.22 -6.71
N TYR A 296 13.36 -27.90 -7.71
CA TYR A 296 14.76 -27.79 -8.09
C TYR A 296 14.91 -27.36 -9.54
N ASP A 297 15.92 -26.55 -9.82
CA ASP A 297 16.31 -26.27 -11.19
C ASP A 297 17.25 -27.34 -11.77
N PRO A 298 17.57 -27.29 -13.08
CA PRO A 298 18.49 -28.25 -13.70
C PRO A 298 19.91 -28.24 -13.14
N ASP A 299 20.31 -27.14 -12.48
CA ASP A 299 21.62 -26.99 -11.84
C ASP A 299 21.63 -27.52 -10.39
N GLY A 300 20.48 -27.99 -9.89
CA GLY A 300 20.30 -28.53 -8.54
C GLY A 300 20.06 -27.47 -7.47
N ASN A 301 19.81 -26.21 -7.84
CA ASN A 301 19.44 -25.17 -6.89
C ASN A 301 18.03 -25.42 -6.37
N LYS A 302 17.85 -25.25 -5.05
CA LYS A 302 16.61 -25.49 -4.35
C LYS A 302 15.80 -24.20 -4.20
N TYR A 303 14.52 -24.26 -4.55
CA TYR A 303 13.55 -23.17 -4.40
C TYR A 303 12.41 -23.60 -3.49
N GLN A 304 11.96 -22.71 -2.60
CA GLN A 304 10.86 -23.00 -1.67
C GLN A 304 9.71 -22.03 -1.90
N VAL A 305 8.54 -22.57 -2.24
CA VAL A 305 7.27 -21.85 -2.40
C VAL A 305 6.47 -21.91 -1.11
N VAL A 306 5.93 -20.76 -0.67
CA VAL A 306 5.11 -20.61 0.52
C VAL A 306 3.92 -19.70 0.24
N GLU A 307 2.72 -20.26 0.15
CA GLU A 307 1.41 -19.59 0.15
C GLU A 307 0.93 -19.35 1.57
N ASN A 308 1.15 -18.13 2.07
CA ASN A 308 0.68 -17.73 3.38
C ASN A 308 -0.84 -17.58 3.43
N LYS A 309 -1.42 -17.95 4.57
CA LYS A 309 -2.86 -17.90 4.85
C LYS A 309 -3.36 -16.49 5.20
#